data_AF-A0A7S0S6E6-F1
#
_entry.id   AF-A0A7S0S6E6-F1
#
_cell.length_a   1.000
_cell.length_b   1.000
_cell.length_c   1.000
_cell.angle_alpha   90.00
_cell.angle_beta   90.00
_cell.angle_gamma   90.00
#
_symmetry.space_group_name_H-M   'P 1'
#
loop_
_entity.id
_entity.type
_entity.pdbx_description
1 polymer ?
#
loop_
_entity_poly.entity_id
_entity_poly.type
_entity_poly.pdbx_seq_one_letter_code
_entity_poly.pdbx_strand_id
1 'polypeptide(L)'
;MPKKERVKTERKLVEKKATKAAKTAARKRAEADAAAAAKRSSAIDASTLGDDDGSDIDSDDEEAILARRQRAKVAVGGGAYTLTPEQRAAAEKAESQRIAADQARRDAEEAEARAALEEKDAEERFAAMRLKEATSGEVMTWVYDKGQIFRKPGGIPFKPGKNPGDHPMIMVAIPQMIVGRVIGKGGTTIRSIEERSGAKVKMEEGKGGPGMATLVVVGDDRAAESARMMLNNAIGGGKR
;
A
#
# COMPACT_ATOMS: atom_id res chain seq x y z
N MET A 1 -5.45 12.63 -38.33
CA MET A 1 -6.64 11.85 -37.93
C MET A 1 -7.71 12.77 -37.36
N PRO A 2 -8.95 12.72 -37.86
CA PRO A 2 -10.05 13.56 -37.39
C PRO A 2 -10.41 13.24 -35.92
N LYS A 3 -10.82 14.28 -35.15
CA LYS A 3 -11.07 14.20 -33.69
C LYS A 3 -12.05 13.08 -33.29
N LYS A 4 -13.03 12.75 -34.15
CA LYS A 4 -14.02 11.69 -33.90
C LYS A 4 -13.41 10.27 -33.91
N GLU A 5 -12.35 10.03 -34.68
CA GLU A 5 -11.69 8.71 -34.72
C GLU A 5 -10.76 8.46 -33.52
N ARG A 6 -10.17 9.53 -32.95
CA ARG A 6 -9.32 9.44 -31.75
C ARG A 6 -10.14 9.04 -30.52
N VAL A 7 -11.32 9.63 -30.35
CA VAL A 7 -12.24 9.28 -29.25
C VAL A 7 -12.74 7.83 -29.36
N LYS A 8 -13.01 7.36 -30.59
CA LYS A 8 -13.45 5.96 -30.83
C LYS A 8 -12.35 4.95 -30.52
N THR A 9 -11.10 5.28 -30.82
CA THR A 9 -9.94 4.40 -30.55
C THR A 9 -9.57 4.38 -29.08
N GLU A 10 -9.63 5.52 -28.38
CA GLU A 10 -9.42 5.58 -26.93
C GLU A 10 -10.49 4.77 -26.16
N ARG A 11 -11.77 4.88 -26.56
CA ARG A 11 -12.85 4.12 -25.94
C ARG A 11 -12.67 2.61 -26.10
N LYS A 12 -12.25 2.14 -27.28
CA LYS A 12 -11.90 0.73 -27.54
C LYS A 12 -10.71 0.26 -26.70
N LEU A 13 -9.71 1.12 -26.48
CA LEU A 13 -8.54 0.78 -25.68
C LEU A 13 -8.89 0.64 -24.19
N VAL A 14 -9.75 1.52 -23.67
CA VAL A 14 -10.24 1.47 -22.29
C VAL A 14 -11.08 0.20 -22.06
N GLU A 15 -11.97 -0.15 -22.99
CA GLU A 15 -12.78 -1.37 -22.93
C GLU A 15 -11.91 -2.65 -22.96
N LYS A 16 -10.88 -2.66 -23.82
CA LYS A 16 -9.93 -3.79 -23.90
C LYS A 16 -9.06 -3.91 -22.64
N LYS A 17 -8.74 -2.80 -21.97
CA LYS A 17 -8.05 -2.81 -20.67
C LYS A 17 -8.95 -3.29 -19.54
N ALA A 18 -10.21 -2.85 -19.51
CA ALA A 18 -11.19 -3.26 -18.49
C ALA A 18 -11.48 -4.77 -18.56
N THR A 19 -11.67 -5.31 -19.76
CA THR A 19 -11.90 -6.76 -19.98
C THR A 19 -10.68 -7.61 -19.61
N LYS A 20 -9.46 -7.15 -19.91
CA LYS A 20 -8.22 -7.81 -19.48
C LYS A 20 -8.06 -7.79 -17.96
N ALA A 21 -8.35 -6.67 -17.31
CA ALA A 21 -8.31 -6.55 -15.86
C ALA A 21 -9.33 -7.47 -15.18
N ALA A 22 -10.57 -7.52 -15.68
CA ALA A 22 -11.61 -8.41 -15.18
C ALA A 22 -11.24 -9.90 -15.30
N LYS A 23 -10.68 -10.32 -16.45
CA LYS A 23 -10.23 -11.71 -16.66
C LYS A 23 -9.09 -12.09 -15.71
N THR A 24 -8.20 -11.16 -15.42
CA THR A 24 -7.06 -11.40 -14.50
C THR A 24 -7.52 -11.47 -13.05
N ALA A 25 -8.48 -10.62 -12.65
CA ALA A 25 -9.10 -10.66 -11.33
C ALA A 25 -9.91 -11.95 -11.11
N ALA A 26 -10.64 -12.43 -12.12
CA ALA A 26 -11.37 -13.69 -12.06
C ALA A 26 -10.43 -14.89 -11.87
N ARG A 27 -9.32 -14.93 -12.62
CA ARG A 27 -8.30 -15.99 -12.46
C ARG A 27 -7.67 -15.99 -11.06
N LYS A 28 -7.34 -14.82 -10.52
CA LYS A 28 -6.76 -14.69 -9.17
C LYS A 28 -7.74 -15.11 -8.06
N ARG A 29 -9.05 -14.85 -8.24
CA ARG A 29 -10.10 -15.34 -7.33
C ARG A 29 -10.27 -16.85 -7.40
N ALA A 30 -10.29 -17.44 -8.60
CA ALA A 30 -10.36 -18.89 -8.76
C ALA A 30 -9.15 -19.62 -8.15
N GLU A 31 -7.95 -19.05 -8.29
CA GLU A 31 -6.71 -19.60 -7.72
C GLU A 31 -6.71 -19.50 -6.19
N ALA A 32 -7.24 -18.41 -5.62
CA ALA A 32 -7.40 -18.25 -4.17
C ALA A 32 -8.45 -19.20 -3.59
N ASP A 33 -9.56 -19.43 -4.29
CA ASP A 33 -10.62 -20.36 -3.87
C ASP A 33 -10.14 -21.82 -3.92
N ALA A 34 -9.39 -22.20 -4.96
CA ALA A 34 -8.75 -23.51 -5.06
C ALA A 34 -7.71 -23.74 -3.94
N ALA A 35 -6.93 -22.71 -3.58
CA ALA A 35 -5.97 -22.79 -2.47
C ALA A 35 -6.66 -22.90 -1.11
N ALA A 36 -7.82 -22.26 -0.92
CA ALA A 36 -8.63 -22.38 0.29
C ALA A 36 -9.28 -23.77 0.41
N ALA A 37 -9.73 -24.35 -0.70
CA ALA A 37 -10.28 -25.71 -0.73
C ALA A 37 -9.23 -26.77 -0.39
N ALA A 38 -8.00 -26.65 -0.93
CA ALA A 38 -6.89 -27.56 -0.63
C ALA A 38 -6.46 -27.52 0.85
N LYS A 39 -6.53 -26.34 1.50
CA LYS A 39 -6.26 -26.21 2.94
C LYS A 39 -7.37 -26.79 3.82
N ARG A 40 -8.62 -26.80 3.34
CA ARG A 40 -9.76 -27.41 4.05
C ARG A 40 -9.71 -28.93 3.98
N SER A 41 -9.31 -29.51 2.85
CA SER A 41 -9.15 -30.97 2.75
C SER A 41 -8.02 -31.52 3.62
N SER A 42 -6.92 -30.78 3.80
CA SER A 42 -5.81 -31.19 4.66
C SER A 42 -6.08 -31.05 6.17
N ALA A 43 -7.22 -30.47 6.57
CA ALA A 43 -7.58 -30.25 7.96
C ALA A 43 -8.55 -31.32 8.51
N ILE A 44 -9.01 -32.26 7.69
CA ILE A 44 -10.01 -33.28 8.09
C ILE A 44 -9.36 -34.63 8.48
N ASP A 45 -8.06 -34.84 8.22
CA ASP A 45 -7.36 -36.11 8.51
C ASP A 45 -6.76 -36.20 9.93
N ALA A 46 -7.10 -35.30 10.85
CA ALA A 46 -6.50 -35.29 12.18
C ALA A 46 -7.51 -35.04 13.31
N SER A 47 -8.56 -35.86 13.41
CA SER A 47 -9.19 -36.13 14.71
C SER A 47 -10.10 -37.37 14.67
N THR A 48 -9.59 -38.45 15.27
CA THR A 48 -10.31 -39.26 16.27
C THR A 48 -11.40 -40.21 15.75
N LEU A 49 -10.99 -41.38 15.25
CA LEU A 49 -11.75 -42.63 15.41
C LEU A 49 -10.99 -43.50 16.40
N GLY A 50 -11.36 -43.38 17.67
CA GLY A 50 -11.10 -44.40 18.68
C GLY A 50 -12.38 -45.21 18.84
N ASP A 51 -12.25 -46.52 18.65
CA ASP A 51 -13.27 -47.52 18.93
C ASP A 51 -13.76 -47.39 20.38
N ASP A 52 -15.08 -47.20 20.58
CA ASP A 52 -15.74 -47.45 21.85
C ASP A 52 -17.13 -48.04 21.56
N ASP A 53 -17.18 -49.36 21.71
CA ASP A 53 -18.21 -50.08 22.47
C ASP A 53 -19.68 -49.69 22.20
N GLY A 54 -20.35 -50.56 21.45
CA GLY A 54 -21.80 -50.59 21.38
C GLY A 54 -22.40 -51.17 22.66
N SER A 55 -23.32 -50.42 23.26
CA SER A 55 -24.34 -50.97 24.13
C SER A 55 -25.71 -50.36 23.80
N ASP A 56 -26.63 -51.25 23.45
CA ASP A 56 -28.06 -51.04 23.20
C ASP A 56 -28.74 -50.12 24.22
N ILE A 57 -29.58 -49.19 23.75
CA ILE A 57 -30.72 -48.68 24.51
C ILE A 57 -31.82 -48.26 23.53
N ASP A 58 -33.00 -48.82 23.74
CA ASP A 58 -34.14 -48.89 22.84
C ASP A 58 -34.76 -47.54 22.46
N SER A 59 -35.35 -47.57 21.26
CA SER A 59 -36.33 -46.63 20.74
C SER A 59 -37.64 -46.74 21.52
N ASP A 60 -37.94 -45.79 22.41
CA ASP A 60 -39.27 -45.18 22.59
C ASP A 60 -39.21 -44.11 23.71
N ASP A 61 -39.94 -43.01 23.52
CA ASP A 61 -40.16 -41.87 24.44
C ASP A 61 -39.11 -40.74 24.50
N GLU A 62 -38.87 -40.07 23.37
CA GLU A 62 -38.23 -38.74 23.36
C GLU A 62 -39.07 -37.66 24.10
N GLU A 63 -40.40 -37.84 24.23
CA GLU A 63 -41.27 -36.86 24.89
C GLU A 63 -41.25 -36.96 26.43
N ALA A 64 -41.06 -38.15 27.00
CA ALA A 64 -41.02 -38.35 28.46
C ALA A 64 -39.71 -37.82 29.08
N ILE A 65 -38.60 -37.86 28.33
CA ILE A 65 -37.30 -37.34 28.75
C ILE A 65 -37.30 -35.80 28.81
N LEU A 66 -38.00 -35.15 27.87
CA LEU A 66 -38.16 -33.69 27.85
C LEU A 66 -39.07 -33.19 28.98
N ALA A 67 -40.17 -33.88 29.28
CA ALA A 67 -41.07 -33.53 30.38
C ALA A 67 -40.40 -33.71 31.76
N ARG A 68 -39.55 -34.73 31.92
CA ARG A 68 -38.78 -34.94 33.17
C ARG A 68 -37.64 -33.93 33.32
N ARG A 69 -36.98 -33.53 32.22
CA ARG A 69 -35.94 -32.48 32.23
C ARG A 69 -36.51 -31.08 32.47
N GLN A 70 -37.75 -30.82 32.03
CA GLN A 70 -38.44 -29.55 32.33
C GLN A 70 -38.99 -29.50 33.76
N ARG A 71 -39.52 -30.60 34.30
CA ARG A 71 -39.96 -30.65 35.70
C ARG A 71 -38.79 -30.69 36.70
N ALA A 72 -37.64 -31.25 36.32
CA ALA A 72 -36.42 -31.17 37.13
C ALA A 72 -35.79 -29.77 37.17
N LYS A 73 -36.15 -28.86 36.24
CA LYS A 73 -35.70 -27.46 36.29
C LYS A 73 -36.51 -26.58 37.25
N VAL A 74 -37.66 -27.03 37.76
CA VAL A 74 -38.51 -26.23 38.65
C VAL A 74 -38.49 -26.74 40.10
N ALA A 75 -37.89 -27.89 40.37
CA ALA A 75 -37.91 -28.51 41.70
C ALA A 75 -36.56 -29.07 42.17
N VAL A 76 -35.48 -28.28 42.12
CA VAL A 76 -34.33 -28.42 43.03
C VAL A 76 -33.78 -27.02 43.31
N GLY A 77 -34.13 -26.47 44.47
CA GLY A 77 -33.44 -25.30 45.00
C GLY A 77 -32.02 -25.65 45.43
N GLY A 78 -31.09 -24.71 45.27
CA GLY A 78 -29.79 -24.74 45.95
C GLY A 78 -28.60 -24.55 45.02
N GLY A 79 -28.22 -23.29 44.78
CA GLY A 79 -26.95 -22.94 44.16
C GLY A 79 -26.93 -21.48 43.74
N ALA A 80 -26.17 -20.68 44.47
CA ALA A 80 -25.80 -19.32 44.09
C ALA A 80 -25.25 -19.26 42.64
N TYR A 81 -25.26 -18.09 42.02
CA TYR A 81 -24.67 -17.77 40.70
C TYR A 81 -25.56 -17.93 39.45
N THR A 82 -26.75 -17.32 39.42
CA THR A 82 -27.23 -16.71 38.16
C THR A 82 -26.57 -15.34 38.05
N LEU A 83 -25.62 -15.14 37.12
CA LEU A 83 -24.98 -13.82 36.93
C LEU A 83 -26.07 -12.75 36.72
N THR A 84 -25.96 -11.63 37.44
CA THR A 84 -26.90 -10.52 37.30
C THR A 84 -26.85 -9.96 35.86
N PRO A 85 -27.90 -9.27 35.38
CA PRO A 85 -27.89 -8.65 34.05
C PRO A 85 -26.67 -7.72 33.84
N GLU A 86 -26.23 -7.03 34.89
CA GLU A 86 -24.97 -6.25 34.88
C GLU A 86 -23.73 -7.11 34.70
N GLN A 87 -23.65 -8.26 35.37
CA GLN A 87 -22.51 -9.18 35.25
C GLN A 87 -22.45 -9.84 33.86
N ARG A 88 -23.59 -10.07 33.21
CA ARG A 88 -23.64 -10.57 31.82
C ARG A 88 -23.22 -9.50 30.82
N ALA A 89 -23.71 -8.26 30.98
CA ALA A 89 -23.29 -7.13 30.15
C ALA A 89 -21.80 -6.80 30.33
N ALA A 90 -21.27 -6.94 31.55
CA ALA A 90 -19.85 -6.79 31.83
C ALA A 90 -19.01 -7.91 31.17
N ALA A 91 -19.50 -9.16 31.19
CA ALA A 91 -18.84 -10.28 30.52
C ALA A 91 -18.83 -10.11 28.99
N GLU A 92 -19.95 -9.71 28.37
CA GLU A 92 -20.05 -9.50 26.92
C GLU A 92 -19.22 -8.28 26.45
N LYS A 93 -19.14 -7.23 27.28
CA LYS A 93 -18.25 -6.09 27.03
C LYS A 93 -16.79 -6.48 27.14
N ALA A 94 -16.42 -7.32 28.09
CA ALA A 94 -15.05 -7.83 28.21
C ALA A 94 -14.69 -8.76 27.04
N GLU A 95 -15.63 -9.58 26.58
CA GLU A 95 -15.45 -10.51 25.46
C GLU A 95 -15.34 -9.76 24.11
N SER A 96 -16.21 -8.78 23.87
CA SER A 96 -16.13 -7.91 22.68
C SER A 96 -14.85 -7.06 22.65
N GLN A 97 -14.37 -6.59 23.81
CA GLN A 97 -13.08 -5.88 23.89
C GLN A 97 -11.89 -6.78 23.55
N ARG A 98 -11.94 -8.06 23.96
CA ARG A 98 -10.89 -9.03 23.60
C ARG A 98 -10.89 -9.34 22.10
N ILE A 99 -12.06 -9.60 21.54
CA ILE A 99 -12.22 -9.86 20.10
C ILE A 99 -11.77 -8.65 19.27
N ALA A 100 -12.14 -7.43 19.69
CA ALA A 100 -11.72 -6.20 19.03
C ALA A 100 -10.19 -5.98 19.12
N ALA A 101 -9.57 -6.32 20.25
CA ALA A 101 -8.11 -6.23 20.41
C ALA A 101 -7.37 -7.23 19.52
N ASP A 102 -7.86 -8.47 19.40
CA ASP A 102 -7.27 -9.47 18.51
C ASP A 102 -7.46 -9.13 17.02
N GLN A 103 -8.61 -8.55 16.64
CA GLN A 103 -8.83 -8.04 15.28
C GLN A 103 -7.89 -6.87 14.96
N ALA A 104 -7.80 -5.86 15.84
CA ALA A 104 -6.90 -4.72 15.64
C ALA A 104 -5.43 -5.14 15.50
N ARG A 105 -4.98 -6.18 16.21
CA ARG A 105 -3.63 -6.74 16.06
C ARG A 105 -3.43 -7.38 14.68
N ARG A 106 -4.42 -8.13 14.17
CA ARG A 106 -4.37 -8.72 12.82
C ARG A 106 -4.40 -7.67 11.73
N ASP A 107 -5.25 -6.64 11.87
CA ASP A 107 -5.33 -5.54 10.91
C ASP A 107 -4.03 -4.73 10.87
N ALA A 108 -3.36 -4.54 12.01
CA ALA A 108 -2.04 -3.90 12.07
C ALA A 108 -0.97 -4.75 11.36
N GLU A 109 -0.91 -6.05 11.64
CA GLU A 109 0.04 -6.97 11.01
C GLU A 109 -0.18 -7.08 9.49
N GLU A 110 -1.44 -7.12 9.04
CA GLU A 110 -1.79 -7.14 7.61
C GLU A 110 -1.44 -5.81 6.92
N ALA A 111 -1.61 -4.67 7.61
CA ALA A 111 -1.20 -3.36 7.10
C ALA A 111 0.32 -3.25 6.95
N GLU A 112 1.09 -3.77 7.91
CA GLU A 112 2.56 -3.85 7.83
C GLU A 112 3.03 -4.76 6.70
N ALA A 113 2.41 -5.94 6.55
CA ALA A 113 2.70 -6.87 5.46
C ALA A 113 2.39 -6.27 4.08
N ARG A 114 1.29 -5.52 3.97
CA ARG A 114 0.92 -4.80 2.73
C ARG A 114 1.90 -3.69 2.39
N ALA A 115 2.40 -2.95 3.39
CA ALA A 115 3.43 -1.94 3.18
C ALA A 115 4.76 -2.55 2.71
N ALA A 116 5.17 -3.69 3.29
CA ALA A 116 6.40 -4.38 2.90
C ALA A 116 6.33 -4.98 1.48
N LEU A 117 5.17 -5.50 1.06
CA LEU A 117 4.98 -5.98 -0.31
C LEU A 117 4.99 -4.83 -1.32
N GLU A 118 4.41 -3.68 -0.97
CA GLU A 118 4.43 -2.47 -1.80
C GLU A 118 5.85 -1.91 -1.97
N GLU A 119 6.70 -2.04 -0.95
CA GLU A 119 8.13 -1.69 -1.01
C GLU A 119 8.91 -2.61 -1.98
N LYS A 120 8.72 -3.93 -1.88
CA LYS A 120 9.36 -4.90 -2.78
C LYS A 120 8.90 -4.76 -4.24
N ASP A 121 7.60 -4.56 -4.46
CA ASP A 121 7.05 -4.31 -5.80
C ASP A 121 7.55 -2.97 -6.38
N ALA A 122 7.81 -1.96 -5.53
CA ALA A 122 8.47 -0.72 -5.95
C ALA A 122 9.95 -0.94 -6.33
N GLU A 123 10.69 -1.75 -5.59
CA GLU A 123 12.07 -2.14 -5.94
C GLU A 123 12.14 -2.91 -7.26
N GLU A 124 11.26 -3.90 -7.49
CA GLU A 124 11.23 -4.66 -8.74
C GLU A 124 10.83 -3.77 -9.94
N ARG A 125 9.90 -2.83 -9.75
CA ARG A 125 9.56 -1.80 -10.76
C ARG A 125 10.75 -0.89 -11.06
N PHE A 126 11.52 -0.53 -10.05
CA PHE A 126 12.73 0.29 -10.19
C PHE A 126 13.83 -0.46 -10.95
N ALA A 127 14.08 -1.73 -10.62
CA ALA A 127 15.02 -2.58 -11.36
C ALA A 127 14.61 -2.71 -12.84
N ALA A 128 13.31 -2.89 -13.10
CA ALA A 128 12.78 -2.95 -14.46
C ALA A 128 12.85 -1.60 -15.20
N MET A 129 12.69 -0.46 -14.50
CA MET A 129 12.83 0.88 -15.10
C MET A 129 14.30 1.19 -15.43
N ARG A 130 15.23 0.87 -14.52
CA ARG A 130 16.67 1.01 -14.73
C ARG A 130 17.16 0.16 -15.91
N LEU A 131 16.63 -1.06 -16.07
CA LEU A 131 16.95 -1.92 -17.20
C LEU A 131 16.42 -1.34 -18.52
N LYS A 132 15.23 -0.73 -18.52
CA LYS A 132 14.68 -0.06 -19.71
C LYS A 132 15.42 1.24 -20.07
N GLU A 133 15.85 2.03 -19.09
CA GLU A 133 16.70 3.22 -19.31
C GLU A 133 18.09 2.85 -19.83
N ALA A 134 18.70 1.78 -19.29
CA ALA A 134 19.98 1.27 -19.78
C ALA A 134 19.89 0.68 -21.21
N THR A 135 18.73 0.15 -21.60
CA THR A 135 18.55 -0.48 -22.93
C THR A 135 18.21 0.51 -24.04
N SER A 136 17.62 1.69 -23.74
CA SER A 136 17.34 2.71 -24.77
C SER A 136 18.43 3.78 -24.90
N GLY A 137 19.33 3.90 -23.93
CA GLY A 137 20.41 4.91 -23.94
C GLY A 137 19.90 6.36 -23.76
N GLU A 138 18.60 6.57 -23.59
CA GLU A 138 18.02 7.89 -23.36
C GLU A 138 18.07 8.23 -21.87
N VAL A 139 19.11 8.97 -21.49
CA VAL A 139 19.21 9.58 -20.17
C VAL A 139 18.07 10.59 -20.00
N MET A 140 17.23 10.36 -19.00
CA MET A 140 16.17 11.29 -18.63
C MET A 140 16.77 12.45 -17.84
N THR A 141 16.48 13.68 -18.27
CA THR A 141 16.92 14.90 -17.58
C THR A 141 15.72 15.67 -17.03
N TRP A 142 15.99 16.61 -16.13
CA TRP A 142 14.99 17.54 -15.64
C TRP A 142 15.18 18.90 -16.29
N VAL A 143 14.09 19.44 -16.83
CA VAL A 143 14.08 20.75 -17.47
C VAL A 143 13.02 21.62 -16.79
N TYR A 144 13.42 22.81 -16.37
CA TYR A 144 12.49 23.82 -15.92
C TYR A 144 11.88 24.55 -17.13
N ASP A 145 10.54 24.54 -17.24
CA ASP A 145 9.79 25.32 -18.21
C ASP A 145 8.52 25.90 -17.55
N LYS A 146 8.22 27.17 -17.82
CA LYS A 146 6.96 27.83 -17.42
C LYS A 146 6.52 27.61 -15.96
N GLY A 147 7.46 27.59 -15.01
CA GLY A 147 7.14 27.43 -13.59
C GLY A 147 7.00 25.98 -13.13
N GLN A 148 7.42 24.99 -13.93
CA GLN A 148 7.41 23.57 -13.57
C GLN A 148 8.67 22.86 -14.06
N ILE A 149 9.10 21.85 -13.32
CA ILE A 149 10.19 20.93 -13.65
C ILE A 149 9.58 19.70 -14.31
N PHE A 150 9.93 19.48 -15.58
CA PHE A 150 9.51 18.35 -16.40
C PHE A 150 10.64 17.33 -16.56
N ARG A 151 10.29 16.04 -16.57
CA ARG A 151 11.19 14.99 -17.03
C ARG A 151 11.16 14.96 -18.55
N LYS A 152 12.31 15.13 -19.20
CA LYS A 152 12.43 15.09 -20.66
C LYS A 152 13.51 14.07 -21.07
N PRO A 153 13.26 13.26 -22.10
CA PRO A 153 14.32 12.48 -22.73
C PRO A 153 15.27 13.45 -23.45
N GLY A 154 16.56 13.34 -23.18
CA GLY A 154 17.60 14.18 -23.78
C GLY A 154 17.90 15.48 -23.03
N GLY A 155 19.16 15.63 -22.62
CA GLY A 155 19.74 16.84 -22.02
C GLY A 155 20.95 16.52 -21.13
N ILE A 156 21.38 17.49 -20.30
CA ILE A 156 22.58 17.38 -19.46
C ILE A 156 22.51 16.07 -18.66
N PRO A 157 23.54 15.22 -18.76
CA PRO A 157 23.46 13.87 -18.24
C PRO A 157 23.31 13.92 -16.73
N PHE A 158 22.29 13.18 -16.27
CA PHE A 158 22.41 12.38 -15.08
C PHE A 158 23.86 11.91 -14.92
N LYS A 159 24.55 12.33 -13.86
CA LYS A 159 25.84 11.73 -13.54
C LYS A 159 25.54 10.49 -12.69
N PRO A 160 25.57 9.27 -13.27
CA PRO A 160 25.55 8.09 -12.44
C PRO A 160 26.79 8.17 -11.56
N GLY A 161 26.55 8.01 -10.27
CA GLY A 161 27.61 7.93 -9.31
C GLY A 161 28.65 6.90 -9.70
N LYS A 162 29.93 7.27 -9.59
CA LYS A 162 31.06 6.47 -10.12
C LYS A 162 31.27 5.16 -9.36
N ASN A 163 30.65 5.02 -8.18
CA ASN A 163 30.81 3.90 -7.27
C ASN A 163 29.47 3.19 -7.04
N PRO A 164 29.46 1.86 -6.81
CA PRO A 164 28.28 1.14 -6.36
C PRO A 164 27.86 1.68 -4.97
N GLY A 165 26.72 2.37 -4.92
CA GLY A 165 26.22 3.08 -3.74
C GLY A 165 26.12 4.59 -3.91
N ASP A 166 26.65 5.14 -5.00
CA ASP A 166 26.54 6.57 -5.29
C ASP A 166 25.20 6.83 -6.01
N HIS A 167 24.34 7.57 -5.31
CA HIS A 167 22.95 7.74 -5.69
C HIS A 167 22.82 8.61 -6.95
N PRO A 168 21.72 8.42 -7.70
CA PRO A 168 21.38 9.26 -8.84
C PRO A 168 21.54 10.77 -8.58
N MET A 169 22.43 11.46 -9.31
CA MET A 169 22.57 12.92 -9.28
C MET A 169 21.91 13.57 -10.50
N ILE A 170 20.90 14.40 -10.24
CA ILE A 170 20.14 15.15 -11.25
C ILE A 170 20.42 16.64 -11.08
N MET A 171 20.73 17.33 -12.17
CA MET A 171 21.00 18.77 -12.19
C MET A 171 19.98 19.46 -13.08
N VAL A 172 19.34 20.51 -12.57
CA VAL A 172 18.38 21.33 -13.34
C VAL A 172 18.70 22.81 -13.17
N ALA A 173 18.72 23.54 -14.28
CA ALA A 173 18.84 24.99 -14.28
C ALA A 173 17.48 25.62 -14.00
N ILE A 174 17.41 26.48 -12.99
CA ILE A 174 16.21 27.23 -12.60
C ILE A 174 16.51 28.73 -12.51
N PRO A 175 15.57 29.62 -12.88
CA PRO A 175 15.77 31.06 -12.73
C PRO A 175 16.01 31.48 -11.27
N GLN A 176 16.95 32.38 -11.04
CA GLN A 176 17.29 32.84 -9.68
C GLN A 176 16.07 33.46 -8.95
N MET A 177 15.16 34.10 -9.70
CA MET A 177 13.93 34.69 -9.16
C MET A 177 13.02 33.69 -8.43
N ILE A 178 13.07 32.39 -8.77
CA ILE A 178 12.25 31.36 -8.14
C ILE A 178 12.97 30.60 -7.02
N VAL A 179 14.30 30.75 -6.92
CA VAL A 179 15.13 30.03 -5.93
C VAL A 179 14.69 30.35 -4.51
N GLY A 180 14.42 31.63 -4.20
CA GLY A 180 13.94 32.03 -2.88
C GLY A 180 12.62 31.35 -2.47
N ARG A 181 11.75 31.04 -3.44
CA ARG A 181 10.50 30.31 -3.18
C ARG A 181 10.74 28.83 -2.92
N VAL A 182 11.69 28.22 -3.63
CA VAL A 182 12.10 26.83 -3.42
C VAL A 182 12.74 26.63 -2.05
N ILE A 183 13.64 27.53 -1.64
CA ILE A 183 14.33 27.46 -0.35
C ILE A 183 13.34 27.73 0.81
N GLY A 184 12.47 28.73 0.64
CA GLY A 184 11.55 29.18 1.68
C GLY A 184 12.23 30.02 2.77
N LYS A 185 11.42 30.61 3.66
CA LYS A 185 11.93 31.43 4.78
C LYS A 185 12.81 30.56 5.69
N GLY A 186 14.08 30.93 5.86
CA GLY A 186 15.03 30.20 6.71
C GLY A 186 15.39 28.78 6.21
N GLY A 187 15.10 28.44 4.96
CA GLY A 187 15.37 27.09 4.42
C GLY A 187 14.36 26.03 4.86
N THR A 188 13.24 26.41 5.47
CA THR A 188 12.23 25.46 5.97
C THR A 188 11.63 24.61 4.85
N THR A 189 11.39 25.19 3.68
CA THR A 189 10.78 24.47 2.55
C THR A 189 11.73 23.43 1.99
N ILE A 190 12.98 23.80 1.69
CA ILE A 190 13.97 22.86 1.15
C ILE A 190 14.27 21.72 2.12
N ARG A 191 14.40 22.01 3.43
CA ARG A 191 14.57 20.97 4.46
C ARG A 191 13.39 20.02 4.53
N SER A 192 12.17 20.54 4.45
CA SER A 192 10.95 19.72 4.42
C SER A 192 10.89 18.82 3.18
N ILE A 193 11.37 19.31 2.04
CA ILE A 193 11.50 18.51 0.82
C ILE A 193 12.52 17.39 1.02
N GLU A 194 13.70 17.70 1.56
CA GLU A 194 14.74 16.69 1.83
C GLU A 194 14.25 15.60 2.79
N GLU A 195 13.63 16.00 3.91
CA GLU A 195 13.11 15.08 4.94
C GLU A 195 12.01 14.16 4.40
N ARG A 196 11.06 14.70 3.63
CA ARG A 196 9.92 13.92 3.11
C ARG A 196 10.26 13.11 1.86
N SER A 197 11.19 13.58 1.04
CA SER A 197 11.58 12.88 -0.18
C SER A 197 12.69 11.85 0.08
N GLY A 198 13.48 12.02 1.13
CA GLY A 198 14.69 11.23 1.37
C GLY A 198 15.84 11.55 0.39
N ALA A 199 15.65 12.52 -0.51
CA ALA A 199 16.69 12.99 -1.41
C ALA A 199 17.44 14.17 -0.79
N LYS A 200 18.75 14.26 -1.06
CA LYS A 200 19.55 15.45 -0.76
C LYS A 200 19.35 16.48 -1.85
N VAL A 201 19.01 17.71 -1.47
CA VAL A 201 18.67 18.79 -2.39
C VAL A 201 19.56 19.98 -2.11
N LYS A 202 20.44 20.32 -3.05
CA LYS A 202 21.37 21.45 -2.94
C LYS A 202 21.10 22.49 -4.02
N MET A 203 21.11 23.75 -3.63
CA MET A 203 21.14 24.87 -4.56
C MET A 203 22.58 25.38 -4.76
N GLU A 204 23.00 25.50 -6.01
CA GLU A 204 24.27 26.14 -6.39
C GLU A 204 24.01 27.39 -7.23
N GLU A 205 24.31 28.56 -6.67
CA GLU A 205 24.22 29.84 -7.36
C GLU A 205 25.43 30.01 -8.31
N GLY A 206 25.22 30.57 -9.50
CA GLY A 206 26.29 30.91 -10.45
C GLY A 206 26.79 29.78 -11.37
N LYS A 207 26.38 28.52 -11.18
CA LYS A 207 26.75 27.40 -12.07
C LYS A 207 25.81 27.19 -13.27
N GLY A 208 24.70 27.95 -13.34
CA GLY A 208 23.69 27.85 -14.39
C GLY A 208 23.78 28.90 -15.50
N GLY A 209 24.74 29.82 -15.42
CA GLY A 209 24.81 31.02 -16.28
C GLY A 209 24.17 32.26 -15.62
N PRO A 210 24.25 33.43 -16.27
CA PRO A 210 23.76 34.68 -15.69
C PRO A 210 22.25 34.64 -15.44
N GLY A 211 21.83 34.91 -14.20
CA GLY A 211 20.42 34.91 -13.78
C GLY A 211 19.81 33.52 -13.54
N MET A 212 20.60 32.44 -13.64
CA MET A 212 20.18 31.07 -13.42
C MET A 212 20.95 30.46 -12.25
N ALA A 213 20.27 29.62 -11.47
CA ALA A 213 20.86 28.79 -10.44
C ALA A 213 20.71 27.31 -10.82
N THR A 214 21.63 26.48 -10.33
CA THR A 214 21.60 25.04 -10.57
C THR A 214 21.08 24.33 -9.33
N LEU A 215 19.94 23.67 -9.47
CA LEU A 215 19.39 22.78 -8.47
C LEU A 215 19.97 21.39 -8.68
N VAL A 216 20.54 20.83 -7.63
CA VAL A 216 21.17 19.52 -7.58
C VAL A 216 20.34 18.63 -6.67
N VAL A 217 19.86 17.51 -7.19
CA VAL A 217 19.11 16.49 -6.42
C VAL A 217 19.90 15.20 -6.46
N VAL A 218 20.19 14.64 -5.29
CA VAL A 218 20.92 13.38 -5.13
C VAL A 218 20.07 12.43 -4.30
N GLY A 219 19.73 11.28 -4.84
CA GLY A 219 18.93 10.27 -4.15
C GLY A 219 18.41 9.22 -5.11
N ASP A 220 17.79 8.16 -4.59
CA ASP A 220 17.15 7.14 -5.42
C ASP A 220 16.07 7.73 -6.33
N ASP A 221 15.72 7.07 -7.43
CA ASP A 221 14.75 7.60 -8.41
C ASP A 221 13.38 7.92 -7.77
N ARG A 222 12.93 7.08 -6.84
CA ARG A 222 11.71 7.33 -6.04
C ARG A 222 11.85 8.61 -5.20
N ALA A 223 12.99 8.78 -4.54
CA ALA A 223 13.29 9.94 -3.71
C ALA A 223 13.39 11.22 -4.58
N ALA A 224 14.08 11.13 -5.71
CA ALA A 224 14.21 12.20 -6.68
C ALA A 224 12.85 12.58 -7.28
N GLU A 225 12.01 11.63 -7.69
CA GLU A 225 10.69 11.94 -8.25
C GLU A 225 9.76 12.55 -7.19
N SER A 226 9.81 12.06 -5.95
CA SER A 226 9.12 12.68 -4.81
C SER A 226 9.58 14.13 -4.60
N ALA A 227 10.89 14.37 -4.60
CA ALA A 227 11.46 15.71 -4.54
C ALA A 227 10.98 16.58 -5.71
N ARG A 228 10.95 16.08 -6.95
CA ARG A 228 10.43 16.82 -8.13
C ARG A 228 9.01 17.31 -7.92
N MET A 229 8.13 16.45 -7.41
CA MET A 229 6.73 16.81 -7.15
C MET A 229 6.62 17.91 -6.10
N MET A 230 7.37 17.81 -5.01
CA MET A 230 7.35 18.82 -3.95
C MET A 230 8.00 20.14 -4.39
N LEU A 231 9.08 20.07 -5.18
CA LEU A 231 9.71 21.24 -5.81
C LEU A 231 8.74 21.96 -6.74
N ASN A 232 8.00 21.23 -7.58
CA ASN A 232 6.98 21.82 -8.44
C ASN A 232 5.87 22.50 -7.64
N ASN A 233 5.47 21.92 -6.51
CA ASN A 233 4.52 22.56 -5.61
C ASN A 233 5.09 23.85 -5.01
N ALA A 234 6.35 23.83 -4.57
CA ALA A 234 7.03 25.01 -4.05
C ALA A 234 7.12 26.12 -5.10
N ILE A 235 7.46 25.80 -6.36
CA ILE A 235 7.56 26.77 -7.45
C ILE A 235 6.18 27.33 -7.83
N GLY A 236 5.19 26.44 -8.01
CA GLY A 236 3.85 26.78 -8.50
C GLY A 236 2.93 27.46 -7.47
N GLY A 237 3.25 27.38 -6.17
CA GLY A 237 2.42 27.88 -5.07
C GLY A 237 2.24 29.40 -4.94
N GLY A 238 2.56 30.17 -5.99
CA GLY A 238 2.50 31.64 -6.01
C GLY A 238 1.18 32.28 -6.43
N LYS A 239 0.09 31.52 -6.54
CA LYS A 239 -1.26 32.11 -6.66
C LYS A 239 -1.86 32.26 -5.28
N ARG A 240 -1.49 33.32 -4.57
CA ARG A 240 -2.25 33.88 -3.45
C ARG A 240 -2.14 35.39 -3.52
#